data_AF-T1B621-F1
#
_entry.id   AF-T1B621-F1
#
_cell.length_a   1.000
_cell.length_b   1.000
_cell.length_c   1.000
_cell.angle_alpha   90.00
_cell.angle_beta   90.00
_cell.angle_gamma   90.00
#
_symmetry.space_group_name_H-M   'P 1'
#
loop_
_entity.id
_entity.type
_entity.pdbx_description
1 polymer ?
#
loop_
_entity_poly.entity_id
_entity_poly.type
_entity_poly.pdbx_seq_one_letter_code
_entity_poly.pdbx_strand_id
1 'polypeptide(L)'
;MTSSPPPERVTVTEVTRHCSRHRRIVIAPVPLTPPKSPFAFDLIAEAGRLRFLGHQQLLEIQERFREQGLPTIPLRTIQRLTDRFVLYHTATHLESLPRLREALEEFGGYVLVLDGTGAAGKMTLVLTDDDDSGGTGWVLLAAPIAEESVVRVTPHLERLKRGLGPPVTGISDQSAGLRDSFRGVFPGVYLLLCQFHVLRSIGESLAGKRYARFKSEVERSGVKRALRSLVQR
;
A
#
# COMPACT_ATOMS: atom_id res chain seq x y z
N MET A 1 5.59 30.41 -35.71
CA MET A 1 5.63 30.36 -34.23
C MET A 1 4.37 31.03 -33.70
N THR A 2 3.29 30.27 -33.54
CA THR A 2 2.03 30.77 -32.97
C THR A 2 1.97 30.34 -31.52
N SER A 3 2.20 31.27 -30.60
CA SER A 3 2.08 31.04 -29.16
C SER A 3 0.62 30.78 -28.81
N SER A 4 0.32 29.61 -28.26
CA SER A 4 -0.99 29.32 -27.69
C SER A 4 -1.32 30.36 -26.60
N PRO A 5 -2.56 30.86 -26.56
CA PRO A 5 -2.97 31.80 -25.51
C PRO A 5 -2.84 31.14 -24.13
N PRO A 6 -2.49 31.90 -23.08
CA PRO A 6 -2.40 31.37 -21.73
C PRO A 6 -3.74 30.78 -21.30
N PRO A 7 -3.75 29.66 -20.56
CA PRO A 7 -5.00 29.03 -20.12
C PRO A 7 -5.80 30.04 -19.29
N GLU A 8 -7.04 30.26 -19.72
CA GLU A 8 -7.98 31.17 -19.08
C GLU A 8 -8.19 30.75 -17.63
N ARG A 9 -7.98 31.66 -16.68
CA ARG A 9 -8.15 31.36 -15.25
C ARG A 9 -9.64 31.18 -14.95
N VAL A 10 -10.11 29.94 -15.03
CA VAL A 10 -11.45 29.60 -14.55
C VAL A 10 -11.46 29.72 -13.02
N THR A 11 -12.17 30.73 -12.53
CA THR A 11 -12.38 30.93 -11.10
C THR A 11 -13.59 30.11 -10.69
N VAL A 12 -13.36 28.99 -9.99
CA VAL A 12 -14.45 28.21 -9.41
C VAL A 12 -14.91 28.92 -8.15
N THR A 13 -16.16 29.37 -8.14
CA THR A 13 -16.78 30.00 -6.98
C THR A 13 -17.79 29.02 -6.40
N GLU A 14 -17.63 28.65 -5.14
CA GLU A 14 -18.63 27.84 -4.44
C GLU A 14 -19.88 28.69 -4.19
N VAL A 15 -21.04 28.24 -4.68
CA VAL A 15 -22.31 28.94 -4.49
C VAL A 15 -23.25 28.04 -3.69
N THR A 16 -23.47 28.39 -2.44
CA THR A 16 -24.48 27.76 -1.60
C THR A 16 -25.86 28.31 -1.98
N ARG A 17 -26.75 27.46 -2.52
CA ARG A 17 -28.14 27.85 -2.81
C ARG A 17 -29.09 27.35 -1.72
N HIS A 18 -30.07 28.18 -1.36
CA HIS A 18 -31.10 27.85 -0.39
C HIS A 18 -32.42 27.53 -1.07
N CYS A 19 -33.14 26.51 -0.60
CA CYS A 19 -34.53 26.28 -0.97
C CYS A 19 -35.43 27.27 -0.23
N SER A 20 -36.28 28.01 -0.94
CA SER A 20 -37.21 29.00 -0.35
C SER A 20 -38.21 28.40 0.64
N ARG A 21 -38.50 27.09 0.54
CA ARG A 21 -39.36 26.31 1.45
C ARG A 21 -38.62 25.67 2.64
N HIS A 22 -37.30 25.46 2.56
CA HIS A 22 -36.54 24.70 3.57
C HIS A 22 -35.29 25.48 4.02
N ARG A 23 -35.50 26.63 4.66
CA ARG A 23 -34.43 27.58 5.08
C ARG A 23 -33.40 27.03 6.08
N ARG A 24 -33.49 25.77 6.51
CA ARG A 24 -32.68 25.21 7.62
C ARG A 24 -31.74 24.07 7.27
N ILE A 25 -31.84 23.46 6.09
CA ILE A 25 -30.93 22.37 5.71
C ILE A 25 -30.14 22.80 4.49
N VAL A 26 -29.02 23.46 4.77
CA VAL A 26 -27.93 23.61 3.82
C VAL A 26 -27.07 22.37 4.01
N ILE A 27 -27.20 21.39 3.12
CA ILE A 27 -26.16 20.37 3.00
C ILE A 27 -25.01 21.11 2.32
N ALA A 28 -24.00 21.52 3.09
CA ALA A 28 -22.76 21.98 2.50
C ALA A 28 -22.25 20.85 1.59
N PRO A 29 -21.90 21.13 0.33
CA PRO A 29 -21.32 20.11 -0.52
C PRO A 29 -20.09 19.53 0.18
N VAL A 30 -19.84 18.24 0.00
CA VAL A 30 -18.61 17.63 0.49
C VAL A 30 -17.45 18.42 -0.12
N PRO A 31 -16.47 18.89 0.68
CA PRO A 31 -15.37 19.68 0.17
C PRO A 31 -14.66 18.95 -0.97
N LEU A 32 -14.56 19.59 -2.13
CA LEU A 32 -13.83 19.02 -3.27
C LEU A 32 -12.33 18.99 -3.02
N THR A 33 -11.83 19.89 -2.18
CA THR A 33 -10.43 19.96 -1.77
C THR A 33 -10.29 19.77 -0.27
N PRO A 34 -9.19 19.16 0.19
CA PRO A 34 -8.86 19.14 1.59
C PRO A 34 -8.46 20.55 2.11
N PRO A 35 -8.53 20.78 3.43
CA PRO A 35 -8.19 22.08 4.02
C PRO A 35 -6.82 22.59 3.54
N LYS A 36 -6.80 23.88 3.17
CA LYS A 36 -5.59 24.60 2.72
C LYS A 36 -4.90 23.96 1.51
N SER A 37 -5.66 23.29 0.64
CA SER A 37 -5.18 22.73 -0.63
C SER A 37 -5.93 23.35 -1.81
N PRO A 38 -5.22 23.82 -2.85
CA PRO A 38 -5.85 24.20 -4.11
C PRO A 38 -6.11 22.98 -5.02
N PHE A 39 -5.70 21.78 -4.61
CA PHE A 39 -5.86 20.54 -5.38
C PHE A 39 -6.98 19.69 -4.78
N ALA A 40 -7.86 19.20 -5.65
CA ALA A 40 -9.00 18.37 -5.30
C ALA A 40 -8.60 16.93 -4.96
N PHE A 41 -9.49 16.23 -4.23
CA PHE A 41 -9.25 14.86 -3.77
C PHE A 41 -9.05 13.86 -4.90
N ASP A 42 -9.71 14.06 -6.03
CA ASP A 42 -9.58 13.26 -7.25
C ASP A 42 -8.16 13.33 -7.83
N LEU A 43 -7.57 14.53 -7.94
CA LEU A 43 -6.21 14.69 -8.42
C LEU A 43 -5.18 14.11 -7.44
N ILE A 44 -5.44 14.24 -6.13
CA ILE A 44 -4.61 13.59 -5.09
C ILE A 44 -4.68 12.06 -5.26
N ALA A 45 -5.88 11.51 -5.42
CA ALA A 45 -6.10 10.08 -5.63
C ALA A 45 -5.40 9.58 -6.90
N GLU A 46 -5.54 10.31 -8.01
CA GLU A 46 -4.92 9.95 -9.27
C GLU A 46 -3.39 9.99 -9.18
N ALA A 47 -2.81 11.08 -8.64
CA ALA A 47 -1.36 11.16 -8.42
C ALA A 47 -0.84 9.95 -7.62
N GLY A 48 -1.57 9.60 -6.56
CA GLY A 48 -1.28 8.44 -5.73
C GLY A 48 -1.36 7.11 -6.47
N ARG A 49 -2.45 6.86 -7.19
CA ARG A 49 -2.63 5.63 -7.99
C ARG A 49 -1.53 5.48 -9.03
N LEU A 50 -1.23 6.53 -9.79
CA LEU A 50 -0.16 6.53 -10.77
C LEU A 50 1.20 6.23 -10.13
N ARG A 51 1.48 6.80 -8.94
CA ARG A 51 2.74 6.60 -8.23
C ARG A 51 2.89 5.19 -7.67
N PHE A 52 1.90 4.72 -6.92
CA PHE A 52 2.04 3.53 -6.07
C PHE A 52 1.47 2.26 -6.71
N LEU A 53 0.46 2.37 -7.57
CA LEU A 53 -0.10 1.23 -8.31
C LEU A 53 0.45 1.18 -9.74
N GLY A 54 0.64 2.34 -10.37
CA GLY A 54 1.19 2.45 -11.72
C GLY A 54 2.72 2.50 -11.78
N HIS A 55 3.40 2.49 -10.63
CA HIS A 55 4.86 2.57 -10.50
C HIS A 55 5.52 3.77 -11.22
N GLN A 56 4.76 4.81 -11.53
CA GLN A 56 5.27 5.95 -12.28
C GLN A 56 6.17 6.85 -11.44
N GLN A 57 7.21 7.39 -12.06
CA GLN A 57 8.07 8.45 -11.52
C GLN A 57 7.37 9.81 -11.58
N LEU A 58 7.84 10.77 -10.79
CA LEU A 58 7.21 12.09 -10.72
C LEU A 58 7.15 12.81 -12.08
N LEU A 59 8.14 12.60 -12.94
CA LEU A 59 8.18 13.15 -14.30
C LEU A 59 7.09 12.54 -15.19
N GLU A 60 6.93 11.22 -15.15
CA GLU A 60 5.90 10.50 -15.91
C GLU A 60 4.48 10.90 -15.46
N ILE A 61 4.29 11.12 -14.16
CA ILE A 61 3.02 11.65 -13.62
C ILE A 61 2.77 13.07 -14.11
N GLN A 62 3.79 13.92 -14.14
CA GLN A 62 3.68 15.29 -14.67
C GLN A 62 3.27 15.29 -16.14
N GLU A 63 3.90 14.44 -16.94
CA GLU A 63 3.59 14.27 -18.36
C GLU A 63 2.16 13.80 -18.56
N ARG A 64 1.73 12.78 -17.81
CA ARG A 64 0.34 12.28 -17.86
C ARG A 64 -0.68 13.37 -17.51
N PHE A 65 -0.43 14.17 -16.48
CA PHE A 65 -1.29 15.31 -16.15
C PHE A 65 -1.33 16.37 -17.25
N ARG A 66 -0.20 16.64 -17.89
CA ARG A 66 -0.13 17.56 -19.03
C ARG A 66 -0.93 17.03 -20.23
N GLU A 67 -0.84 15.74 -20.52
CA GLU A 67 -1.60 15.07 -21.59
C GLU A 67 -3.12 15.12 -21.33
N GLN A 68 -3.53 15.12 -20.06
CA GLN A 68 -4.92 15.29 -19.64
C GLN A 68 -5.39 16.76 -19.66
N GLY A 69 -4.55 17.70 -20.12
CA GLY A 69 -4.90 19.12 -20.25
C GLY A 69 -4.69 19.94 -18.99
N LEU A 70 -4.08 19.38 -17.93
CA LEU A 70 -3.76 20.14 -16.73
C LEU A 70 -2.57 21.08 -16.97
N PRO A 71 -2.55 22.28 -16.35
CA PRO A 71 -1.36 23.12 -16.34
C PRO A 71 -0.16 22.37 -15.78
N THR A 72 1.06 22.73 -16.20
CA THR A 72 2.28 22.08 -15.69
C THR A 72 2.37 22.21 -14.16
N ILE A 73 2.18 21.10 -13.47
CA ILE A 73 2.30 21.02 -12.00
C ILE A 73 3.77 20.77 -11.65
N PRO A 74 4.43 21.61 -10.82
CA PRO A 74 5.82 21.39 -10.42
C PRO A 74 6.03 20.02 -9.75
N LEU A 75 7.18 19.37 -9.99
CA LEU A 75 7.47 18.03 -9.44
C LEU A 75 7.35 17.96 -7.91
N ARG A 76 7.79 19.00 -7.19
CA ARG A 76 7.61 19.12 -5.73
C ARG A 76 6.14 19.08 -5.32
N THR A 77 5.26 19.66 -6.14
CA THR A 77 3.82 19.62 -5.90
C THR A 77 3.27 18.22 -6.16
N ILE A 78 3.70 17.55 -7.23
CA ILE A 78 3.31 16.15 -7.49
C ILE A 78 3.74 15.24 -6.35
N GLN A 79 4.98 15.37 -5.85
CA GLN A 79 5.44 14.65 -4.65
C GLN A 79 4.50 14.90 -3.45
N ARG A 80 4.12 16.15 -3.21
CA ARG A 80 3.18 16.49 -2.13
C ARG A 80 1.79 15.85 -2.34
N LEU A 81 1.31 15.75 -3.58
CA LEU A 81 0.05 15.07 -3.88
C LEU A 81 0.17 13.56 -3.57
N THR A 82 1.27 12.93 -3.97
CA THR A 82 1.51 11.50 -3.68
C THR A 82 1.66 11.24 -2.18
N ASP A 83 2.32 12.13 -1.44
CA ASP A 83 2.46 12.00 0.02
C ASP A 83 1.10 12.14 0.73
N ARG A 84 0.27 13.11 0.29
CA ARG A 84 -1.08 13.27 0.81
C ARG A 84 -1.96 12.07 0.51
N PHE A 85 -1.82 11.47 -0.67
CA PHE A 85 -2.53 10.25 -0.99
C PHE A 85 -2.22 9.14 0.01
N VAL A 86 -0.95 8.86 0.30
CA VAL A 86 -0.58 7.82 1.27
C VAL A 86 -1.18 8.12 2.65
N LEU A 87 -1.12 9.38 3.08
CA LEU A 87 -1.69 9.80 4.35
C LEU A 87 -3.22 9.57 4.39
N TYR A 88 -3.95 10.04 3.37
CA TYR A 88 -5.41 9.88 3.33
C TYR A 88 -5.83 8.43 3.14
N HIS A 89 -5.13 7.68 2.31
CA HIS A 89 -5.37 6.25 2.13
C HIS A 89 -5.19 5.52 3.46
N THR A 90 -4.09 5.78 4.18
CA THR A 90 -3.81 5.17 5.49
C THR A 90 -4.88 5.55 6.52
N ALA A 91 -5.25 6.84 6.60
CA ALA A 91 -6.26 7.30 7.54
C ALA A 91 -7.63 6.66 7.24
N THR A 92 -8.06 6.68 5.98
CA THR A 92 -9.33 6.09 5.54
C THR A 92 -9.36 4.58 5.80
N HIS A 93 -8.26 3.87 5.51
CA HIS A 93 -8.13 2.44 5.78
C HIS A 93 -8.28 2.13 7.27
N LEU A 94 -7.56 2.87 8.13
CA LEU A 94 -7.61 2.68 9.58
C LEU A 94 -8.98 3.04 10.18
N GLU A 95 -9.65 4.07 9.67
CA GLU A 95 -11.03 4.43 10.06
C GLU A 95 -12.05 3.39 9.59
N SER A 96 -11.72 2.65 8.52
CA SER A 96 -12.59 1.61 7.94
C SER A 96 -12.41 0.23 8.58
N LEU A 97 -11.52 0.07 9.57
CA LEU A 97 -11.31 -1.23 10.23
C LEU A 97 -12.61 -1.87 10.76
N PRO A 98 -13.59 -1.15 11.36
CA PRO A 98 -14.85 -1.76 11.79
C PRO A 98 -15.65 -2.35 10.61
N ARG A 99 -15.69 -1.66 9.47
CA ARG A 99 -16.35 -2.15 8.26
C ARG A 99 -15.58 -3.33 7.64
N LEU A 100 -14.26 -3.29 7.71
CA LEU A 100 -13.40 -4.40 7.29
C LEU A 100 -13.66 -5.65 8.14
N ARG A 101 -13.82 -5.48 9.45
CA ARG A 101 -14.18 -6.56 10.37
C ARG A 101 -15.51 -7.20 9.98
N GLU A 102 -16.55 -6.40 9.74
CA GLU A 102 -17.86 -6.90 9.31
C GLU A 102 -17.74 -7.75 8.04
N ALA A 103 -16.99 -7.27 7.04
CA ALA A 103 -16.74 -8.02 5.82
C ALA A 103 -15.98 -9.34 6.09
N LEU A 104 -14.94 -9.33 6.93
CA LEU A 104 -14.20 -10.55 7.28
C LEU A 104 -15.07 -11.54 8.06
N GLU A 105 -15.97 -11.07 8.93
CA GLU A 105 -16.93 -11.92 9.65
C GLU A 105 -17.89 -12.63 8.69
N GLU A 106 -18.29 -11.99 7.58
CA GLU A 106 -19.07 -12.65 6.51
C GLU A 106 -18.29 -13.80 5.83
N PHE A 107 -16.97 -13.75 5.84
CA PHE A 107 -16.08 -14.84 5.40
C PHE A 107 -15.74 -15.84 6.51
N GLY A 108 -16.37 -15.76 7.68
CA GLY A 108 -16.12 -16.65 8.82
C GLY A 108 -14.92 -16.25 9.68
N GLY A 109 -14.43 -15.02 9.52
CA GLY A 109 -13.24 -14.48 10.18
C GLY A 109 -12.08 -14.29 9.21
N TYR A 110 -10.87 -14.22 9.75
CA TYR A 110 -9.66 -14.00 8.96
C TYR A 110 -8.48 -14.80 9.50
N VAL A 111 -7.55 -15.15 8.62
CA VAL A 111 -6.29 -15.83 8.94
C VAL A 111 -5.17 -14.83 8.79
N LEU A 112 -4.55 -14.45 9.92
CA LEU A 112 -3.54 -13.39 9.92
C LEU A 112 -2.19 -13.93 9.44
N VAL A 113 -1.76 -13.54 8.24
CA VAL A 113 -0.40 -13.74 7.77
C VAL A 113 0.46 -12.57 8.24
N LEU A 114 1.57 -12.88 8.94
CA LEU A 114 2.57 -11.91 9.37
C LEU A 114 3.82 -12.10 8.54
N ASP A 115 4.23 -11.06 7.83
CA ASP A 115 5.47 -11.07 7.05
C ASP A 115 6.21 -9.75 7.22
N GLY A 116 7.55 -9.83 7.26
CA GLY A 116 8.41 -8.66 7.24
C GLY A 116 9.23 -8.65 5.96
N THR A 117 9.15 -7.55 5.22
CA THR A 117 9.90 -7.40 3.97
C THR A 117 10.86 -6.21 4.03
N GLY A 118 11.99 -6.34 3.35
CA GLY A 118 13.03 -5.30 3.29
C GLY A 118 14.31 -5.71 4.01
N ALA A 119 15.17 -4.71 4.23
CA ALA A 119 16.45 -4.89 4.91
C ALA A 119 16.39 -4.31 6.32
N ALA A 120 17.19 -4.86 7.24
CA ALA A 120 17.31 -4.33 8.60
C ALA A 120 17.53 -2.80 8.60
N GLY A 121 16.77 -2.10 9.43
CA GLY A 121 16.70 -0.63 9.51
C GLY A 121 15.70 0.02 8.54
N LYS A 122 15.20 -0.71 7.54
CA LYS A 122 14.21 -0.26 6.54
C LYS A 122 13.27 -1.40 6.14
N MET A 123 12.63 -2.01 7.14
CA MET A 123 11.67 -3.07 6.93
C MET A 123 10.24 -2.51 6.88
N THR A 124 9.34 -3.30 6.30
CA THR A 124 7.90 -3.08 6.35
C THR A 124 7.26 -4.36 6.89
N LEU A 125 6.53 -4.23 7.98
CA LEU A 125 5.63 -5.27 8.47
C LEU A 125 4.39 -5.24 7.58
N VAL A 126 4.04 -6.39 7.02
CA VAL A 126 2.85 -6.59 6.20
C VAL A 126 1.99 -7.63 6.91
N LEU A 127 0.76 -7.22 7.21
CA LEU A 127 -0.25 -8.04 7.85
C LEU A 127 -1.39 -8.22 6.85
N THR A 128 -1.62 -9.45 6.41
CA THR A 128 -2.67 -9.77 5.44
C THR A 128 -3.61 -10.84 5.97
N ASP A 129 -4.79 -10.91 5.36
CA ASP A 129 -5.61 -12.11 5.40
C ASP A 129 -5.09 -13.11 4.36
N ASP A 130 -5.09 -14.40 4.69
CA ASP A 130 -4.57 -15.48 3.83
C ASP A 130 -5.49 -15.72 2.62
N ASP A 131 -5.00 -15.58 1.39
CA ASP A 131 -5.75 -15.89 0.17
C ASP A 131 -5.66 -17.36 -0.23
N ASP A 132 -4.52 -18.01 0.01
CA ASP A 132 -4.29 -19.41 -0.36
C ASP A 132 -5.26 -20.39 0.31
N SER A 133 -5.72 -20.11 1.53
CA SER A 133 -6.73 -20.91 2.25
C SER A 133 -8.18 -20.45 1.99
N GLY A 134 -8.42 -19.64 0.96
CA GLY A 134 -9.76 -19.18 0.58
C GLY A 134 -10.24 -17.91 1.29
N GLY A 135 -9.35 -17.18 1.96
CA GLY A 135 -9.62 -15.84 2.46
C GLY A 135 -9.49 -14.77 1.37
N THR A 136 -9.46 -13.52 1.80
CA THR A 136 -9.62 -12.35 0.93
C THR A 136 -8.33 -11.88 0.26
N GLY A 137 -7.16 -12.26 0.80
CA GLY A 137 -5.86 -11.71 0.38
C GLY A 137 -5.66 -10.23 0.72
N TRP A 138 -6.55 -9.64 1.52
CA TRP A 138 -6.50 -8.21 1.79
C TRP A 138 -5.33 -7.84 2.70
N VAL A 139 -4.66 -6.73 2.37
CA VAL A 139 -3.69 -6.11 3.28
C VAL A 139 -4.44 -5.41 4.40
N LEU A 140 -4.38 -5.99 5.59
CA LEU A 140 -5.06 -5.48 6.78
C LEU A 140 -4.26 -4.34 7.43
N LEU A 141 -2.93 -4.40 7.37
CA LEU A 141 -2.05 -3.31 7.80
C LEU A 141 -0.67 -3.46 7.15
N ALA A 142 -0.11 -2.36 6.67
CA ALA A 142 1.31 -2.27 6.32
C ALA A 142 1.95 -1.13 7.13
N ALA A 143 3.08 -1.39 7.77
CA ALA A 143 3.74 -0.40 8.61
C ALA A 143 5.28 -0.49 8.52
N PRO A 144 5.97 0.66 8.39
CA PRO A 144 7.42 0.67 8.44
C PRO A 144 7.91 0.29 9.84
N ILE A 145 8.84 -0.66 9.91
CA ILE A 145 9.52 -1.09 11.13
C ILE A 145 11.02 -1.13 10.89
N ALA A 146 11.82 -0.88 11.93
CA ALA A 146 13.27 -1.00 11.80
C ALA A 146 13.72 -2.47 11.79
N GLU A 147 12.99 -3.32 12.51
CA GLU A 147 13.29 -4.72 12.74
C GLU A 147 12.03 -5.45 13.25
N GLU A 148 12.02 -6.77 13.11
CA GLU A 148 10.98 -7.64 13.65
C GLU A 148 11.24 -7.96 15.12
N SER A 149 11.26 -6.95 15.99
CA SER A 149 11.37 -7.16 17.44
C SER A 149 10.01 -7.02 18.12
N VAL A 150 9.87 -7.66 19.29
CA VAL A 150 8.62 -7.65 20.06
C VAL A 150 8.12 -6.23 20.32
N VAL A 151 9.05 -5.34 20.67
CA VAL A 151 8.76 -3.92 20.95
C VAL A 151 8.23 -3.19 19.71
N ARG A 152 8.67 -3.55 18.51
CA ARG A 152 8.28 -2.89 17.26
C ARG A 152 7.01 -3.47 16.66
N VAL A 153 6.81 -4.79 16.76
CA VAL A 153 5.69 -5.49 16.13
C VAL A 153 4.41 -5.43 16.98
N THR A 154 4.52 -5.61 18.30
CA THR A 154 3.37 -5.65 19.22
C THR A 154 2.39 -4.48 19.07
N PRO A 155 2.83 -3.20 18.96
CA PRO A 155 1.91 -2.07 18.81
C PRO A 155 1.02 -2.15 17.55
N HIS A 156 1.52 -2.76 16.47
CA HIS A 156 0.79 -2.93 15.22
C HIS A 156 -0.26 -4.04 15.35
N LEU A 157 0.09 -5.17 15.98
CA LEU A 157 -0.84 -6.25 16.26
C LEU A 157 -1.95 -5.81 17.23
N GLU A 158 -1.61 -5.07 18.27
CA GLU A 158 -2.58 -4.49 19.22
C GLU A 158 -3.54 -3.51 18.53
N ARG A 159 -3.04 -2.70 17.58
CA ARG A 159 -3.91 -1.85 16.76
C ARG A 159 -4.88 -2.69 15.94
N LEU A 160 -4.39 -3.74 15.29
CA LEU A 160 -5.21 -4.60 14.47
C LEU A 160 -6.28 -5.31 15.31
N LYS A 161 -5.89 -5.87 16.45
CA LYS A 161 -6.79 -6.51 17.42
C LYS A 161 -7.92 -5.59 17.88
N ARG A 162 -7.63 -4.31 18.15
CA ARG A 162 -8.66 -3.33 18.52
C ARG A 162 -9.67 -3.06 17.39
N GLY A 163 -9.22 -3.11 16.14
CA GLY A 163 -10.08 -2.82 14.98
C GLY A 163 -10.85 -4.05 14.48
N LEU A 164 -10.21 -5.21 14.43
CA LEU A 164 -10.72 -6.42 13.78
C LEU A 164 -11.09 -7.54 14.75
N GLY A 165 -10.68 -7.46 16.02
CA GLY A 165 -10.76 -8.60 16.94
C GLY A 165 -9.59 -9.59 16.76
N PRO A 166 -9.65 -10.77 17.38
CA PRO A 166 -8.65 -11.82 17.18
C PRO A 166 -8.83 -12.55 15.84
N PRO A 167 -7.75 -12.98 15.17
CA PRO A 167 -7.85 -13.85 14.00
C PRO A 167 -8.27 -15.27 14.40
N VAL A 168 -8.72 -16.05 13.42
CA VAL A 168 -8.99 -17.49 13.57
C VAL A 168 -7.70 -18.25 13.87
N THR A 169 -6.63 -17.92 13.13
CA THR A 169 -5.27 -18.43 13.34
C THR A 169 -4.28 -17.42 12.76
N GLY A 170 -3.00 -17.54 13.15
CA GLY A 170 -1.90 -16.82 12.51
C GLY A 170 -1.08 -17.73 11.60
N ILE A 171 -0.38 -17.12 10.65
CA ILE A 171 0.67 -17.74 9.84
C ILE A 171 1.89 -16.81 9.88
N SER A 172 3.07 -17.35 10.18
CA SER A 172 4.33 -16.59 10.16
C SER A 172 5.45 -17.50 9.70
N ASP A 173 6.57 -16.92 9.30
CA ASP A 173 7.84 -17.63 9.24
C ASP A 173 8.36 -18.02 10.65
N GLN A 174 9.64 -18.40 10.75
CA GLN A 174 10.26 -18.76 12.05
C GLN A 174 10.80 -17.55 12.85
N SER A 175 10.44 -16.32 12.49
CA SER A 175 10.89 -15.12 13.20
C SER A 175 10.44 -15.13 14.66
N ALA A 176 11.42 -15.13 15.58
CA ALA A 176 11.14 -15.14 17.00
C ALA A 176 10.36 -13.89 17.43
N GLY A 177 10.69 -12.72 16.87
CA GLY A 177 9.99 -11.49 17.23
C GLY A 177 8.55 -11.42 16.72
N LEU A 178 8.26 -11.92 15.51
CA LEU A 178 6.89 -12.06 15.03
C LEU A 178 6.10 -13.06 15.90
N ARG A 179 6.68 -14.24 16.14
CA ARG A 179 6.07 -15.31 16.93
C ARG A 179 5.75 -14.86 18.35
N ASP A 180 6.70 -14.24 19.03
CA ASP A 180 6.56 -13.88 20.44
C ASP A 180 5.61 -12.67 20.59
N SER A 181 5.60 -11.73 19.63
CA SER A 181 4.59 -10.66 19.57
C SER A 181 3.18 -11.21 19.36
N PHE A 182 3.02 -12.12 18.41
CA PHE A 182 1.72 -12.72 18.11
C PHE A 182 1.15 -13.45 19.32
N ARG A 183 1.96 -14.29 19.97
CA ARG A 183 1.54 -15.03 21.17
C ARG A 183 1.21 -14.12 22.35
N GLY A 184 1.91 -13.00 22.49
CA GLY A 184 1.61 -11.99 23.50
C GLY A 184 0.27 -11.29 23.27
N VAL A 185 -0.05 -10.94 22.02
CA VAL A 185 -1.27 -10.19 21.67
C VAL A 185 -2.49 -11.08 21.54
N PHE A 186 -2.33 -12.31 21.03
CA PHE A 186 -3.40 -13.27 20.77
C PHE A 186 -3.19 -14.57 21.56
N PRO A 187 -3.26 -14.53 22.90
CA PRO A 187 -3.07 -15.73 23.71
C PRO A 187 -4.15 -16.77 23.39
N GLY A 188 -3.74 -18.02 23.17
CA GLY A 188 -4.62 -19.13 22.84
C GLY A 188 -4.96 -19.28 21.35
N VAL A 189 -4.54 -18.34 20.50
CA VAL A 189 -4.67 -18.49 19.03
C VAL A 189 -3.45 -19.24 18.48
N TYR A 190 -3.68 -20.22 17.63
CA TYR A 190 -2.60 -20.97 16.99
C TYR A 190 -1.81 -20.09 16.03
N LEU A 191 -0.50 -20.31 15.99
CA LEU A 191 0.40 -19.70 15.00
C LEU A 191 1.02 -20.83 14.20
N LEU A 192 0.62 -20.92 12.93
CA LEU A 192 1.09 -21.91 11.98
C LEU A 192 2.37 -21.44 11.31
N LEU A 193 3.16 -22.41 10.86
CA LEU A 193 4.37 -22.14 10.11
C LEU A 193 4.03 -21.93 8.63
N CYS A 194 4.53 -20.84 8.05
CA CYS A 194 4.35 -20.55 6.63
C CYS A 194 5.00 -21.65 5.77
N GLN A 195 4.17 -22.41 5.04
CA GLN A 195 4.63 -23.52 4.21
C GLN A 195 5.52 -23.06 3.05
N PHE A 196 5.25 -21.87 2.49
CA PHE A 196 6.11 -21.27 1.48
C PHE A 196 7.55 -21.10 1.97
N HIS A 197 7.74 -20.55 3.18
CA HIS A 197 9.07 -20.37 3.76
C HIS A 197 9.77 -21.70 4.05
N VAL A 198 9.03 -22.72 4.48
CA VAL A 198 9.55 -24.09 4.64
C VAL A 198 10.06 -24.64 3.31
N LEU A 199 9.21 -24.63 2.28
CA LEU A 199 9.55 -25.15 0.95
C LEU A 199 10.70 -24.36 0.31
N ARG A 200 10.72 -23.04 0.49
CA ARG A 200 11.83 -22.19 0.06
C ARG A 200 13.14 -22.61 0.73
N SER A 201 13.15 -22.79 2.05
CA SER A 201 14.35 -23.20 2.79
C SER A 201 14.85 -24.59 2.36
N ILE A 202 13.93 -25.54 2.13
CA ILE A 202 14.26 -26.86 1.58
C ILE A 202 14.84 -26.72 0.17
N GLY A 203 14.22 -25.92 -0.70
CA GLY A 203 14.70 -25.66 -2.06
C GLY A 203 16.08 -25.02 -2.09
N GLU A 204 16.33 -24.03 -1.23
CA GLU A 204 17.64 -23.38 -1.07
C GLU A 204 18.69 -24.38 -0.58
N SER A 205 18.33 -25.28 0.34
CA SER A 205 19.23 -26.33 0.84
C SER A 205 19.58 -27.38 -0.23
N LEU A 206 18.59 -27.80 -1.02
CA LEU A 206 18.77 -28.83 -2.06
C LEU A 206 19.48 -28.29 -3.32
N ALA A 207 19.11 -27.09 -3.76
CA ALA A 207 19.48 -26.56 -5.07
C ALA A 207 20.37 -25.31 -5.02
N GLY A 208 20.55 -24.65 -3.86
CA GLY A 208 21.22 -23.35 -3.77
C GLY A 208 22.61 -23.31 -4.39
N LYS A 209 23.45 -24.32 -4.12
CA LYS A 209 24.79 -24.42 -4.72
C LYS A 209 24.75 -24.62 -6.24
N ARG A 210 23.84 -25.48 -6.72
CA ARG A 210 23.66 -25.75 -8.16
C ARG A 210 23.14 -24.50 -8.88
N TYR A 211 22.18 -23.81 -8.29
CA TYR A 211 21.63 -22.57 -8.80
C TYR A 211 22.69 -21.46 -8.86
N ALA A 212 23.51 -21.29 -7.82
CA ALA A 212 24.60 -20.31 -7.81
C ALA A 212 25.62 -20.58 -8.92
N ARG A 213 25.96 -21.86 -9.15
CA ARG A 213 26.82 -22.28 -10.26
C ARG A 213 26.18 -21.97 -11.61
N PHE A 214 24.94 -22.40 -11.84
CA PHE A 214 24.20 -22.14 -13.07
C PHE A 214 24.11 -20.64 -13.37
N LYS A 215 23.74 -19.82 -12.38
CA LYS A 215 23.69 -18.36 -12.51
C LYS A 215 25.03 -17.79 -12.95
N SER A 216 26.13 -18.26 -12.36
CA SER A 216 27.48 -17.81 -12.72
C SER A 216 27.86 -18.19 -14.16
N GLU A 217 27.52 -19.40 -14.60
CA GLU A 217 27.76 -19.86 -15.98
C GLU A 217 26.93 -19.05 -16.98
N VAL A 218 25.65 -18.80 -16.70
CA VAL A 218 24.78 -17.93 -17.52
C VAL A 218 25.31 -16.49 -17.58
N GLU A 219 25.78 -15.93 -16.47
CA GLU A 219 26.36 -14.58 -16.45
C GLU A 219 27.63 -14.48 -17.31
N ARG A 220 28.48 -15.51 -17.27
CA ARG A 220 29.69 -15.60 -18.11
C ARG A 220 29.40 -15.85 -19.58
N SER A 221 28.29 -16.50 -19.91
CA SER A 221 27.91 -16.78 -21.31
C SER A 221 27.62 -15.54 -22.15
N GLY A 222 27.45 -14.37 -21.52
CA GLY A 222 27.11 -13.12 -22.21
C GLY A 222 25.64 -12.98 -22.59
N VAL A 223 24.80 -13.99 -22.35
CA VAL A 223 23.36 -13.99 -22.69
C VAL A 223 22.62 -12.77 -22.11
N LYS A 224 22.92 -12.37 -20.86
CA LYS A 224 22.30 -11.17 -20.26
C LYS A 224 22.62 -9.86 -21.00
N ARG A 225 23.78 -9.78 -21.67
CA ARG A 225 24.14 -8.61 -22.49
C ARG A 225 23.34 -8.62 -23.80
N ALA A 226 23.26 -9.77 -24.46
CA ALA A 226 22.49 -9.94 -25.68
C ALA A 226 20.99 -9.65 -25.45
N LEU A 227 20.40 -10.12 -24.35
CA LEU A 227 19.01 -9.81 -24.00
C LEU A 227 18.80 -8.31 -23.75
N ARG A 228 19.72 -7.63 -23.04
CA ARG A 228 19.60 -6.18 -22.80
C ARG A 228 19.67 -5.35 -24.07
N SER A 229 20.45 -5.75 -25.07
CA SER A 229 20.47 -5.06 -26.37
C SER A 229 19.17 -5.19 -27.16
N LEU A 230 18.33 -6.19 -26.87
CA LEU A 230 17.03 -6.35 -27.52
C LEU A 230 15.93 -5.45 -26.92
N VAL A 231 16.09 -5.01 -25.67
CA VAL A 231 15.12 -4.15 -24.97
C VAL A 231 15.29 -2.66 -25.33
N GLN A 232 16.42 -2.28 -25.93
CA GLN A 232 16.69 -0.90 -26.37
C GLN A 232 16.23 -0.61 -27.81
N ARG A 233 15.27 -1.38 -28.35
CA ARG A 233 14.60 -1.14 -29.63
C ARG A 233 13.13 -0.82 -29.39
#